data_AF-A0A3M6T6Y0-F1
#
_entry.id   AF-A0A3M6T6Y0-F1
#
_cell.length_a   1.000
_cell.length_b   1.000
_cell.length_c   1.000
_cell.angle_alpha   90.00
_cell.angle_beta   90.00
_cell.angle_gamma   90.00
#
_symmetry.space_group_name_H-M   'P 1'
#
loop_
_entity.id
_entity.type
_entity.pdbx_description
1 polymer ?
#
loop_
_entity_poly.entity_id
_entity_poly.type
_entity_poly.pdbx_seq_one_letter_code
_entity_poly.pdbx_strand_id
1 'polypeptide(L)'
;MGIDYEHMMAVLLPSGMDSYKLHQRLGKGAQGSVFLAENKHDKVLYVLKKVECNDEGEANKAFHEAVALQELQHPHKHPYICGYKEFFVTWDKEEAAMFVCIVMDFYKMGDLDRALKQKRAKGVSIPELVIKKWFGQMVDALTWVHAKSMIHRDLKPSNIFLAEDGSISVGDFGVSTIMDDARTRTRTTVGTMNWMAPEVLERPYDERSDVWSLGCIVLELATCGFLDAYKTKDAKDLCQTIRIMLRRNFQQRPTMKELAELPYVKGCIALSSKQPKGTGAATKGARKDAAKPVPKDKGVAGVLDYMKKNKDSVACQVQALKHLEQITRKQADDNDVMFTEEIIRPVLSAMKSHITSSELQSCGCQLLMALSAEEAAGEIIGQYGGVQDLLSALRAFPDNKSIASNCCGALWSLAVSENNCKIVSEERGLEDIVLAMGRHNTDVDLVEAACSALWSLSLEEDNVDLMEDLNVIDLIVDAIKMHKKEPKVIKNACMALASIVEAREVCAHELLKIEGLESIIAAYNNLKTNDEVVENICVLFTELEEYDDIREEMKLNANITKLLSEAKSNFSDDEHEDLLRAAADALVKLGGGQRNGQRTSSARSRPRSAARKC
;
A
#
# COMPACT_ATOMS: atom_id res chain seq x y z
N MET A 1 9.28 67.53 5.90
CA MET A 1 10.22 67.04 4.88
C MET A 1 9.62 65.76 4.33
N GLY A 2 9.12 65.81 3.10
CA GLY A 2 8.48 64.67 2.46
C GLY A 2 9.48 63.55 2.29
N ILE A 3 9.19 62.40 2.87
CA ILE A 3 9.87 61.16 2.52
C ILE A 3 9.28 60.76 1.18
N ASP A 4 10.14 60.73 0.18
CA ASP A 4 9.84 60.48 -1.23
C ASP A 4 9.29 59.06 -1.42
N TYR A 5 7.99 58.97 -1.72
CA TYR A 5 7.27 57.71 -1.94
C TYR A 5 7.83 56.92 -3.13
N GLU A 6 8.40 57.59 -4.14
CA GLU A 6 9.04 56.90 -5.27
C GLU A 6 10.37 56.24 -4.86
N HIS A 7 11.10 56.83 -3.91
CA HIS A 7 12.36 56.28 -3.40
C HIS A 7 12.16 55.08 -2.47
N MET A 8 11.04 55.05 -1.71
CA MET A 8 10.70 53.91 -0.86
C MET A 8 10.15 52.73 -1.66
N MET A 9 9.44 52.99 -2.77
CA MET A 9 9.03 51.97 -3.74
C MET A 9 10.24 51.39 -4.49
N ALA A 10 11.26 52.17 -4.81
CA ALA A 10 12.41 51.68 -5.60
C ALA A 10 13.35 50.70 -4.87
N VAL A 11 13.33 50.62 -3.53
CA VAL A 11 14.29 49.83 -2.73
C VAL A 11 13.74 48.47 -2.30
N LEU A 12 12.43 48.20 -2.46
CA LEU A 12 11.77 46.97 -2.03
C LEU A 12 10.62 46.57 -2.97
N LEU A 13 10.80 46.52 -4.29
CA LEU A 13 9.81 45.84 -5.14
C LEU A 13 10.17 44.35 -5.25
N PRO A 14 9.41 43.44 -4.59
CA PRO A 14 9.33 42.07 -5.05
C PRO A 14 8.96 42.06 -6.53
N SER A 15 9.49 41.10 -7.26
CA SER A 15 9.16 40.81 -8.65
C SER A 15 7.64 40.88 -8.87
N GLY A 16 7.15 41.96 -9.50
CA GLY A 16 5.73 42.18 -9.71
C GLY A 16 5.11 41.16 -10.67
N MET A 17 3.84 41.36 -11.03
CA MET A 17 3.09 40.47 -11.94
C MET A 17 3.86 40.13 -13.23
N ASP A 18 4.69 41.06 -13.72
CA ASP A 18 5.51 40.90 -14.92
C ASP A 18 6.59 39.81 -14.81
N SER A 19 6.99 39.41 -13.60
CA SER A 19 7.94 38.32 -13.37
C SER A 19 7.32 36.94 -13.55
N TYR A 20 5.99 36.86 -13.70
CA TYR A 20 5.25 35.61 -13.81
C TYR A 20 4.57 35.48 -15.17
N LYS A 21 4.64 34.28 -15.75
CA LYS A 21 3.83 33.88 -16.89
C LYS A 21 2.64 33.08 -16.35
N LEU A 22 1.44 33.61 -16.47
CA LEU A 22 0.23 32.87 -16.09
C LEU A 22 -0.09 31.77 -17.11
N HIS A 23 -0.43 30.59 -16.60
CA HIS A 23 -0.95 29.45 -17.35
C HIS A 23 -2.45 29.32 -17.08
N GLN A 24 -2.95 28.09 -17.00
CA GLN A 24 -4.36 27.81 -16.74
C GLN A 24 -4.83 28.32 -15.37
N ARG A 25 -6.08 28.75 -15.30
CA ARG A 25 -6.77 29.03 -14.05
C ARG A 25 -7.11 27.69 -13.37
N LEU A 26 -6.61 27.50 -12.15
CA LEU A 26 -6.82 26.30 -11.34
C LEU A 26 -8.18 26.33 -10.61
N GLY A 27 -8.68 27.52 -10.28
CA GLY A 27 -9.99 27.68 -9.65
C GLY A 27 -10.45 29.14 -9.58
N LYS A 28 -11.76 29.33 -9.41
CA LYS A 28 -12.39 30.61 -9.07
C LYS A 28 -13.34 30.37 -7.90
N GLY A 29 -13.07 30.98 -6.76
CA GLY A 29 -13.87 30.83 -5.54
C GLY A 29 -14.32 32.18 -4.98
N ALA A 30 -15.02 32.16 -3.84
CA ALA A 30 -15.49 33.37 -3.16
C ALA A 30 -14.36 34.33 -2.71
N GLN A 31 -13.13 33.82 -2.65
CA GLN A 31 -11.92 34.50 -2.21
C GLN A 31 -11.05 35.04 -3.36
N GLY A 32 -11.45 34.80 -4.61
CA GLY A 32 -10.70 35.25 -5.80
C GLY A 32 -10.30 34.11 -6.74
N SER A 33 -9.34 34.41 -7.62
CA SER A 33 -8.93 33.52 -8.71
C SER A 33 -7.55 32.93 -8.45
N VAL A 34 -7.39 31.63 -8.72
CA VAL A 34 -6.14 30.89 -8.51
C VAL A 34 -5.59 30.44 -9.86
N PHE A 35 -4.31 30.74 -10.12
CA PHE A 35 -3.64 30.44 -11.39
C PHE A 35 -2.38 29.62 -11.15
N LEU A 36 -2.07 28.73 -12.10
CA LEU A 36 -0.73 28.19 -12.24
C LEU A 36 0.15 29.27 -12.89
N ALA A 37 1.31 29.57 -12.31
CA ALA A 37 2.21 30.60 -12.79
C ALA A 37 3.63 30.05 -12.90
N GLU A 38 4.33 30.38 -13.98
CA GLU A 38 5.77 30.08 -14.14
C GLU A 38 6.55 31.37 -13.85
N ASN A 39 7.50 31.33 -12.93
CA ASN A 39 8.42 32.45 -12.77
C ASN A 39 9.34 32.51 -14.00
N LYS A 40 9.39 33.67 -14.65
CA LYS A 40 10.07 33.84 -15.95
C LYS A 40 11.58 33.66 -15.84
N HIS A 41 12.18 33.89 -14.66
CA HIS A 41 13.61 33.83 -14.42
C HIS A 41 14.11 32.41 -14.15
N ASP A 42 13.51 31.71 -13.18
CA ASP A 42 13.96 30.39 -12.73
C ASP A 42 13.21 29.22 -13.39
N LYS A 43 12.13 29.50 -14.13
CA LYS A 43 11.26 28.52 -14.79
C LYS A 43 10.54 27.57 -13.83
N VAL A 44 10.48 27.91 -12.55
CA VAL A 44 9.78 27.14 -11.53
C VAL A 44 8.29 27.49 -11.55
N LEU A 45 7.45 26.46 -11.40
CA LEU A 45 6.01 26.61 -11.29
C LEU A 45 5.59 26.96 -9.87
N TYR A 46 4.66 27.88 -9.76
CA TYR A 46 4.04 28.39 -8.55
C TYR A 46 2.52 28.45 -8.71
N VAL A 47 1.84 28.59 -7.58
CA VAL A 47 0.43 28.98 -7.54
C VAL A 47 0.36 30.46 -7.23
N LEU A 48 -0.38 31.21 -8.06
CA LEU A 48 -0.65 32.63 -7.85
C LEU A 48 -2.13 32.81 -7.53
N LYS A 49 -2.43 33.20 -6.29
CA LYS A 49 -3.79 33.54 -5.83
C LYS A 49 -3.97 35.05 -5.92
N LYS A 50 -4.94 35.50 -6.72
CA LYS A 50 -5.37 36.91 -6.81
C LYS A 50 -6.58 37.12 -5.91
N VAL A 51 -6.46 38.01 -4.93
CA VAL A 51 -7.51 38.39 -3.99
C VAL A 51 -7.92 39.83 -4.27
N GLU A 52 -9.18 40.04 -4.64
CA GLU A 52 -9.72 41.37 -4.96
C GLU A 52 -9.89 42.21 -3.69
N CYS A 53 -9.45 43.47 -3.76
CA CYS A 53 -9.56 44.48 -2.71
C CYS A 53 -10.46 45.62 -3.20
N ASN A 54 -11.33 46.12 -2.32
CA ASN A 54 -12.26 47.19 -2.69
C ASN A 54 -11.56 48.56 -2.80
N ASP A 55 -10.51 48.77 -2.00
CA ASP A 55 -9.75 50.01 -1.94
C ASP A 55 -8.30 49.79 -1.50
N GLU A 56 -7.48 50.84 -1.58
CA GLU A 56 -6.06 50.84 -1.22
C GLU A 56 -5.83 50.56 0.27
N GLY A 57 -6.76 50.97 1.14
CA GLY A 57 -6.69 50.70 2.57
C GLY A 57 -6.86 49.22 2.89
N GLU A 58 -7.81 48.55 2.23
CA GLU A 58 -7.98 47.10 2.28
C GLU A 58 -6.75 46.38 1.71
N ALA A 59 -6.25 46.83 0.55
CA ALA A 59 -5.07 46.23 -0.07
C ALA A 59 -3.82 46.32 0.83
N ASN A 60 -3.60 47.45 1.50
CA ASN A 60 -2.48 47.64 2.42
C ASN A 60 -2.60 46.78 3.69
N LYS A 61 -3.80 46.65 4.27
CA LYS A 61 -4.05 45.75 5.40
C LYS A 61 -3.78 44.29 5.02
N ALA A 62 -4.37 43.88 3.90
CA ALA A 62 -4.23 42.54 3.36
C ALA A 62 -2.76 42.21 3.02
N PHE A 63 -2.03 43.17 2.46
CA PHE A 63 -0.60 43.02 2.19
C PHE A 63 0.22 42.86 3.47
N HIS A 64 -0.01 43.68 4.49
CA HIS A 64 0.69 43.55 5.78
C HIS A 64 0.41 42.21 6.48
N GLU A 65 -0.83 41.74 6.45
CA GLU A 65 -1.21 40.43 6.99
C GLU A 65 -0.58 39.28 6.19
N ALA A 66 -0.48 39.43 4.87
CA ALA A 66 0.21 38.47 4.02
C ALA A 66 1.72 38.43 4.31
N VAL A 67 2.35 39.58 4.57
CA VAL A 67 3.77 39.66 4.96
C VAL A 67 4.02 38.95 6.31
N ALA A 68 3.06 38.97 7.24
CA ALA A 68 3.16 38.18 8.49
C ALA A 68 3.29 36.66 8.22
N LEU A 69 2.77 36.16 7.09
CA LEU A 69 2.98 34.77 6.68
C LEU A 69 4.42 34.51 6.21
N GLN A 70 5.13 35.53 5.74
CA GLN A 70 6.55 35.41 5.41
C GLN A 70 7.38 35.22 6.70
N GLU A 71 6.92 35.74 7.84
CA GLU A 71 7.54 35.45 9.14
C GLU A 71 7.42 33.97 9.52
N LEU A 72 6.46 33.23 8.96
CA LEU A 72 6.42 31.78 9.09
C LEU A 72 7.63 31.09 8.40
N GLN A 73 8.37 31.77 7.55
CA GLN A 73 9.48 31.16 6.83
C GLN A 73 10.85 31.51 7.40
N HIS A 74 10.91 32.39 8.41
CA HIS A 74 12.15 32.88 8.99
C HIS A 74 12.33 32.48 10.47
N PRO A 75 13.57 32.12 10.89
CA PRO A 75 14.77 31.87 10.07
C PRO A 75 14.77 30.50 9.36
N HIS A 76 13.83 29.62 9.68
CA HIS A 76 13.74 28.26 9.13
C HIS A 76 12.31 27.94 8.68
N LYS A 77 12.17 27.47 7.43
CA LYS A 77 10.91 26.97 6.88
C LYS A 77 10.54 25.66 7.55
N HIS A 78 9.31 25.56 8.06
CA HIS A 78 8.78 24.29 8.57
C HIS A 78 8.49 23.33 7.39
N PRO A 79 8.89 22.05 7.43
CA PRO A 79 8.79 21.13 6.28
C PRO A 79 7.35 20.86 5.83
N TYR A 80 6.40 20.94 6.76
CA TYR A 80 4.99 20.62 6.53
C TYR A 80 4.09 21.85 6.35
N ILE A 81 4.69 23.00 6.00
CA ILE A 81 3.98 24.25 5.73
C ILE A 81 4.28 24.72 4.32
N CYS A 82 3.22 25.11 3.61
CA CYS A 82 3.29 25.59 2.23
C CYS A 82 4.25 26.78 2.14
N GLY A 83 5.15 26.75 1.18
CA GLY A 83 6.07 27.86 0.95
C GLY A 83 5.36 29.03 0.29
N TYR A 84 5.48 30.21 0.89
CA TYR A 84 5.25 31.50 0.26
C TYR A 84 6.55 31.97 -0.42
N LYS A 85 6.46 32.45 -1.65
CA LYS A 85 7.61 33.02 -2.38
C LYS A 85 7.66 34.52 -2.20
N GLU A 86 6.55 35.18 -2.51
CA GLU A 86 6.41 36.62 -2.39
C GLU A 86 4.94 37.04 -2.38
N PHE A 87 4.73 38.28 -1.99
CA PHE A 87 3.44 38.96 -1.94
C PHE A 87 3.59 40.29 -2.65
N PHE A 88 2.59 40.70 -3.42
CA PHE A 88 2.58 42.02 -4.04
C PHE A 88 1.16 42.49 -4.33
N VAL A 89 0.97 43.80 -4.45
CA VAL A 89 -0.29 44.41 -4.88
C VAL A 89 -0.20 44.74 -6.36
N THR A 90 -1.28 44.52 -7.10
CA THR A 90 -1.37 44.87 -8.52
C THR A 90 -2.73 45.45 -8.86
N TRP A 91 -2.78 46.34 -9.85
CA TRP A 91 -4.03 46.84 -10.43
C TRP A 91 -4.31 46.12 -11.74
N ASP A 92 -5.43 45.42 -11.82
CA ASP A 92 -5.85 44.79 -13.07
C ASP A 92 -6.67 45.78 -13.91
N LYS A 93 -6.18 46.12 -15.10
CA LYS A 93 -6.85 47.09 -15.98
C LYS A 93 -8.15 46.55 -16.56
N GLU A 94 -8.26 45.24 -16.77
CA GLU A 94 -9.45 44.63 -17.36
C GLU A 94 -10.58 44.49 -16.34
N GLU A 95 -10.24 44.12 -15.10
CA GLU A 95 -11.21 44.00 -14.00
C GLU A 95 -11.45 45.32 -13.26
N ALA A 96 -10.64 46.36 -13.55
CA ALA A 96 -10.69 47.69 -12.93
C ALA A 96 -10.70 47.64 -11.38
N ALA A 97 -9.87 46.76 -10.82
CA ALA A 97 -9.79 46.51 -9.38
C ALA A 97 -8.34 46.29 -8.90
N MET A 98 -8.10 46.55 -7.61
CA MET A 98 -6.85 46.22 -6.92
C MET A 98 -6.87 44.77 -6.47
N PHE A 99 -5.72 44.09 -6.60
CA PHE A 99 -5.54 42.72 -6.16
C PHE A 99 -4.31 42.59 -5.29
N VAL A 100 -4.45 41.85 -4.20
CA VAL A 100 -3.31 41.27 -3.48
C VAL A 100 -3.01 39.91 -4.11
N CYS A 101 -1.78 39.76 -4.60
CA CYS A 101 -1.26 38.54 -5.18
C CYS A 101 -0.42 37.80 -4.16
N ILE A 102 -0.72 36.52 -3.97
CA ILE A 102 0.01 35.61 -3.11
C ILE A 102 0.65 34.54 -3.99
N VAL A 103 1.98 34.48 -4.02
CA VAL A 103 2.73 33.46 -4.77
C VAL A 103 3.20 32.37 -3.80
N MET A 104 2.82 31.13 -4.06
CA MET A 104 3.13 29.98 -3.20
C MET A 104 3.60 28.76 -4.00
N ASP A 105 4.23 27.81 -3.33
CA ASP A 105 4.72 26.56 -3.92
C ASP A 105 3.59 25.80 -4.65
N PHE A 106 3.91 25.23 -5.82
CA PHE A 106 2.98 24.39 -6.56
C PHE A 106 3.15 22.90 -6.20
N TYR A 107 2.05 22.25 -5.79
CA TYR A 107 2.02 20.83 -5.43
C TYR A 107 1.35 20.01 -6.53
N LYS A 108 2.16 19.30 -7.32
CA LYS A 108 1.68 18.57 -8.50
C LYS A 108 0.70 17.43 -8.19
N MET A 109 0.80 16.83 -7.01
CA MET A 109 -0.07 15.72 -6.59
C MET A 109 -1.47 16.20 -6.17
N GLY A 110 -1.69 17.51 -6.13
CA GLY A 110 -2.94 18.13 -5.71
C GLY A 110 -3.10 18.17 -4.20
N ASP A 111 -4.36 18.13 -3.77
CA ASP A 111 -4.78 18.26 -2.36
C ASP A 111 -5.45 16.99 -1.82
N LEU A 112 -5.63 16.96 -0.51
CA LEU A 112 -6.19 15.83 0.21
C LEU A 112 -7.68 15.61 -0.08
N ASP A 113 -8.44 16.65 -0.43
CA ASP A 113 -9.86 16.52 -0.85
C ASP A 113 -9.96 15.71 -2.15
N ARG A 114 -9.12 16.03 -3.14
CA ARG A 114 -9.03 15.26 -4.39
C ARG A 114 -8.62 13.81 -4.13
N ALA A 115 -7.65 13.57 -3.24
CA ALA A 115 -7.21 12.22 -2.88
C ALA A 115 -8.32 11.42 -2.19
N LEU A 116 -9.05 12.03 -1.24
CA LEU A 116 -10.19 11.43 -0.56
C LEU A 116 -11.32 11.07 -1.54
N LYS A 117 -11.67 11.98 -2.45
CA LYS A 117 -12.67 11.73 -3.49
C LYS A 117 -12.30 10.57 -4.41
N GLN A 118 -11.02 10.47 -4.80
CA GLN A 118 -10.53 9.35 -5.61
C GLN A 118 -10.59 8.01 -4.87
N LYS A 119 -10.24 7.99 -3.58
CA LYS A 119 -10.31 6.80 -2.73
C LYS A 119 -11.76 6.35 -2.52
N ARG A 120 -12.66 7.30 -2.22
CA ARG A 120 -14.12 7.10 -2.15
C ARG A 120 -14.70 6.48 -3.41
N ALA A 121 -14.38 7.06 -4.58
CA ALA A 121 -14.87 6.57 -5.86
C ALA A 121 -14.42 5.14 -6.18
N LYS A 122 -13.29 4.70 -5.63
CA LYS A 122 -12.74 3.35 -5.80
C LYS A 122 -13.16 2.38 -4.69
N GLY A 123 -13.87 2.83 -3.65
CA GLY A 123 -14.18 2.00 -2.48
C GLY A 123 -12.95 1.54 -1.70
N VAL A 124 -11.81 2.25 -1.81
CA VAL A 124 -10.55 1.87 -1.18
C VAL A 124 -10.27 2.76 0.03
N SER A 125 -10.00 2.17 1.19
CA SER A 125 -9.60 2.91 2.39
C SER A 125 -8.18 3.48 2.28
N ILE A 126 -7.88 4.51 3.08
CA ILE A 126 -6.52 5.01 3.23
C ILE A 126 -5.82 4.15 4.30
N PRO A 127 -4.63 3.58 4.02
CA PRO A 127 -3.94 2.75 4.99
C PRO A 127 -3.68 3.50 6.29
N GLU A 128 -3.90 2.84 7.44
CA GLU A 128 -3.80 3.46 8.76
C GLU A 128 -2.44 4.13 9.00
N LEU A 129 -1.34 3.53 8.53
CA LEU A 129 0.00 4.10 8.64
C LEU A 129 0.12 5.45 7.91
N VAL A 130 -0.53 5.59 6.75
CA VAL A 130 -0.57 6.86 5.99
C VAL A 130 -1.37 7.90 6.77
N ILE A 131 -2.50 7.49 7.35
CA ILE A 131 -3.31 8.37 8.21
C ILE A 131 -2.49 8.84 9.42
N LYS A 132 -1.80 7.95 10.12
CA LYS A 132 -0.92 8.27 11.26
C LYS A 132 0.18 9.24 10.84
N LYS A 133 0.85 9.00 9.70
CA LYS A 133 1.90 9.87 9.18
C LYS A 133 1.37 11.26 8.86
N TRP A 134 0.29 11.35 8.09
CA TRP A 134 -0.33 12.64 7.73
C TRP A 134 -0.87 13.37 8.95
N PHE A 135 -1.50 12.66 9.88
CA PHE A 135 -1.95 13.23 11.16
C PHE A 135 -0.79 13.80 11.96
N GLY A 136 0.32 13.06 12.10
CA GLY A 136 1.53 13.54 12.75
C GLY A 136 2.11 14.79 12.09
N GLN A 137 2.18 14.83 10.75
CA GLN A 137 2.65 15.99 9.98
C GLN A 137 1.75 17.22 10.17
N MET A 138 0.43 17.03 10.19
CA MET A 138 -0.53 18.12 10.42
C MET A 138 -0.45 18.66 11.85
N VAL A 139 -0.33 17.80 12.86
CA VAL A 139 -0.18 18.23 14.26
C VAL A 139 1.13 18.97 14.46
N ASP A 140 2.24 18.48 13.89
CA ASP A 140 3.56 19.12 13.96
C ASP A 140 3.52 20.53 13.33
N ALA A 141 2.98 20.64 12.11
CA ALA A 141 2.79 21.91 11.43
C ALA A 141 1.93 22.90 12.24
N LEU A 142 0.76 22.45 12.71
CA LEU A 142 -0.17 23.33 13.41
C LEU A 142 0.33 23.72 14.81
N THR A 143 1.06 22.84 15.50
CA THR A 143 1.74 23.19 16.77
C THR A 143 2.72 24.32 16.55
N TRP A 144 3.49 24.26 15.46
CA TRP A 144 4.45 25.29 15.12
C TRP A 144 3.77 26.61 14.72
N VAL A 145 2.64 26.57 14.00
CA VAL A 145 1.84 27.76 13.63
C VAL A 145 1.28 28.44 14.88
N HIS A 146 0.66 27.67 15.77
CA HIS A 146 0.07 28.18 17.01
C HIS A 146 1.13 28.75 17.95
N ALA A 147 2.34 28.16 17.98
CA ALA A 147 3.47 28.70 18.74
C ALA A 147 3.92 30.11 18.28
N LYS A 148 3.61 30.49 17.03
CA LYS A 148 3.80 31.85 16.50
C LYS A 148 2.58 32.75 16.69
N SER A 149 1.63 32.35 17.55
CA SER A 149 0.36 33.08 17.82
C SER A 149 -0.53 33.25 16.59
N MET A 150 -0.41 32.36 15.61
CA MET A 150 -1.24 32.33 14.41
C MET A 150 -2.28 31.22 14.51
N ILE A 151 -3.47 31.43 13.94
CA ILE A 151 -4.55 30.43 13.86
C ILE A 151 -4.88 30.24 12.38
N HIS A 152 -5.07 29.01 11.92
CA HIS A 152 -5.33 28.73 10.51
C HIS A 152 -6.74 29.15 10.07
N ARG A 153 -7.77 28.87 10.89
CA ARG A 153 -9.19 29.28 10.72
C ARG A 153 -9.97 28.63 9.56
N ASP A 154 -9.31 28.20 8.49
CA ASP A 154 -9.92 27.54 7.32
C ASP A 154 -9.27 26.16 7.02
N LEU A 155 -9.06 25.36 8.07
CA LEU A 155 -8.46 24.03 7.91
C LEU A 155 -9.50 23.06 7.31
N LYS A 156 -9.19 22.51 6.13
CA LYS A 156 -10.02 21.54 5.39
C LYS A 156 -9.16 20.72 4.44
N PRO A 157 -9.63 19.57 3.91
CA PRO A 157 -8.81 18.70 3.08
C PRO A 157 -8.26 19.38 1.81
N SER A 158 -8.98 20.33 1.21
CA SER A 158 -8.50 21.06 0.02
C SER A 158 -7.37 22.07 0.31
N ASN A 159 -7.10 22.35 1.59
CA ASN A 159 -5.99 23.20 2.05
C ASN A 159 -4.80 22.37 2.59
N ILE A 160 -4.83 21.04 2.42
CA ILE A 160 -3.73 20.13 2.74
C ILE A 160 -3.18 19.58 1.43
N PHE A 161 -1.99 20.03 1.03
CA PHE A 161 -1.38 19.67 -0.24
C PHE A 161 -0.51 18.42 -0.12
N LEU A 162 -0.45 17.63 -1.20
CA LEU A 162 0.37 16.43 -1.27
C LEU A 162 1.68 16.71 -2.00
N ALA A 163 2.80 16.46 -1.33
CA ALA A 163 4.12 16.52 -1.93
C ALA A 163 4.48 15.21 -2.64
N GLU A 164 5.48 15.25 -3.52
CA GLU A 164 5.88 14.10 -4.34
C GLU A 164 6.45 12.94 -3.52
N ASP A 165 7.04 13.24 -2.37
CA ASP A 165 7.60 12.28 -1.42
C ASP A 165 6.53 11.61 -0.53
N GLY A 166 5.25 11.91 -0.80
CA GLY A 166 4.10 11.41 -0.04
C GLY A 166 3.88 12.09 1.32
N SER A 167 4.61 13.18 1.62
CA SER A 167 4.31 14.06 2.75
C SER A 167 3.17 15.03 2.44
N ILE A 168 2.61 15.62 3.49
CA ILE A 168 1.63 16.71 3.36
C ILE A 168 2.30 18.07 3.57
N SER A 169 1.66 19.11 3.05
CA SER A 169 1.97 20.50 3.39
C SER A 169 0.68 21.25 3.67
N VAL A 170 0.55 21.80 4.88
CA VAL A 170 -0.58 22.64 5.27
C VAL A 170 -0.43 24.00 4.58
N GLY A 171 -1.49 24.49 3.94
CA GLY A 171 -1.44 25.76 3.21
C GLY A 171 -2.73 26.57 3.27
N ASP A 172 -2.75 27.67 2.52
CA ASP A 172 -3.85 28.66 2.49
C ASP A 172 -4.13 29.33 3.86
N PHE A 173 -3.07 29.62 4.62
CA PHE A 173 -3.14 30.47 5.83
C PHE A 173 -3.59 31.91 5.52
N GLY A 174 -3.43 32.34 4.26
CA GLY A 174 -3.46 33.75 3.91
C GLY A 174 -4.85 34.37 3.94
N VAL A 175 -5.88 33.76 3.36
CA VAL A 175 -7.11 34.53 3.16
C VAL A 175 -7.98 34.68 4.41
N SER A 176 -7.89 33.76 5.36
CA SER A 176 -8.60 33.84 6.65
C SER A 176 -7.93 34.77 7.67
N THR A 177 -6.64 35.06 7.47
CA THR A 177 -5.89 36.06 8.23
C THR A 177 -5.97 37.44 7.59
N ILE A 178 -6.12 37.51 6.25
CA ILE A 178 -6.17 38.72 5.42
C ILE A 178 -7.56 39.39 5.34
N MET A 179 -8.65 38.64 5.55
CA MET A 179 -10.02 39.15 5.44
C MET A 179 -10.72 39.20 6.79
N ASP A 180 -11.30 40.36 7.10
CA ASP A 180 -12.06 40.66 8.31
C ASP A 180 -13.10 39.57 8.62
N ASP A 181 -13.23 39.15 9.89
CA ASP A 181 -14.06 38.00 10.34
C ASP A 181 -15.53 38.09 9.87
N ALA A 182 -16.03 39.31 9.61
CA ALA A 182 -17.38 39.53 9.08
C ALA A 182 -17.53 39.20 7.58
N ARG A 183 -16.48 39.37 6.76
CA ARG A 183 -16.48 39.08 5.31
C ARG A 183 -16.25 37.59 5.03
N THR A 184 -15.43 36.92 5.84
CA THR A 184 -15.27 35.45 5.79
C THR A 184 -16.57 34.73 6.13
N ARG A 185 -17.34 35.23 7.10
CA ARG A 185 -18.66 34.67 7.49
C ARG A 185 -19.78 34.83 6.46
N THR A 186 -19.74 35.87 5.62
CA THR A 186 -20.80 36.17 4.64
C THR A 186 -20.56 35.57 3.27
N ARG A 187 -19.32 35.19 2.95
CA ARG A 187 -18.91 34.60 1.66
C ARG A 187 -18.81 33.07 1.67
N THR A 188 -18.99 32.41 2.81
CA THR A 188 -19.02 30.95 2.93
C THR A 188 -20.31 30.39 2.32
N THR A 189 -20.20 29.79 1.13
CA THR A 189 -21.25 28.95 0.55
C THR A 189 -21.59 27.78 1.47
N VAL A 190 -22.87 27.39 1.49
CA VAL A 190 -23.51 26.36 2.34
C VAL A 190 -22.75 25.02 2.44
N GLY A 191 -21.86 24.70 1.48
CA GLY A 191 -21.02 23.49 1.49
C GLY A 191 -19.70 23.54 2.26
N THR A 192 -19.26 24.68 2.80
CA THR A 192 -17.94 24.84 3.47
C THR A 192 -17.97 24.65 4.99
N MET A 193 -19.14 24.42 5.60
CA MET A 193 -19.26 24.30 7.07
C MET A 193 -18.85 22.94 7.66
N ASN A 194 -18.55 21.93 6.84
CA ASN A 194 -18.39 20.54 7.31
C ASN A 194 -17.23 20.35 8.31
N TRP A 195 -16.17 21.17 8.22
CA TRP A 195 -15.00 21.10 9.11
C TRP A 195 -14.98 22.23 10.15
N MET A 196 -15.95 23.15 10.11
CA MET A 196 -15.96 24.32 10.99
C MET A 196 -16.35 23.91 12.42
N ALA A 197 -15.63 24.44 13.40
CA ALA A 197 -15.95 24.22 14.80
C ALA A 197 -17.25 24.95 15.18
N PRO A 198 -18.16 24.32 15.95
CA PRO A 198 -19.51 24.86 16.17
C PRO A 198 -19.52 26.22 16.90
N GLU A 199 -18.55 26.48 17.76
CA GLU A 199 -18.42 27.72 18.54
C GLU A 199 -18.11 28.95 17.69
N VAL A 200 -17.54 28.77 16.50
CA VAL A 200 -17.13 29.86 15.59
C VAL A 200 -18.34 30.66 15.09
N LEU A 201 -19.53 30.06 15.12
CA LEU A 201 -20.78 30.75 14.78
C LEU A 201 -21.17 31.80 15.82
N GLU A 202 -20.72 31.64 17.06
CA GLU A 202 -21.10 32.47 18.21
C GLU A 202 -19.94 33.30 18.76
N ARG A 203 -18.69 32.92 18.48
CA ARG A 203 -17.47 33.46 19.10
C ARG A 203 -16.34 33.60 18.08
N PRO A 204 -15.35 34.46 18.34
CA PRO A 204 -14.12 34.51 17.55
C PRO A 204 -13.40 33.16 17.55
N TYR A 205 -12.62 32.91 16.49
CA TYR A 205 -11.79 31.72 16.37
C TYR A 205 -10.79 31.59 17.51
N ASP A 206 -10.59 30.37 17.97
CA ASP A 206 -9.57 29.98 18.95
C ASP A 206 -8.65 28.92 18.33
N GLU A 207 -7.44 28.75 18.86
CA GLU A 207 -6.52 27.69 18.38
C GLU A 207 -7.14 26.29 18.50
N ARG A 208 -8.06 26.08 19.45
CA ARG A 208 -8.83 24.83 19.61
C ARG A 208 -9.87 24.62 18.51
N SER A 209 -10.24 25.67 17.77
CA SER A 209 -11.11 25.53 16.59
C SER A 209 -10.38 24.79 15.47
N ASP A 210 -9.07 25.02 15.27
CA ASP A 210 -8.26 24.24 14.32
C ASP A 210 -8.15 22.77 14.73
N VAL A 211 -8.12 22.47 16.03
CA VAL A 211 -8.11 21.10 16.57
C VAL A 211 -9.40 20.34 16.19
N TRP A 212 -10.55 21.02 16.22
CA TRP A 212 -11.81 20.45 15.76
C TRP A 212 -11.76 20.14 14.26
N SER A 213 -11.35 21.11 13.45
CA SER A 213 -11.24 20.95 12.00
C SER A 213 -10.31 19.79 11.63
N LEU A 214 -9.18 19.65 12.34
CA LEU A 214 -8.26 18.53 12.19
C LEU A 214 -8.94 17.20 12.56
N GLY A 215 -9.73 17.18 13.64
CA GLY A 215 -10.52 16.01 14.02
C GLY A 215 -11.49 15.56 12.93
N CYS A 216 -12.17 16.51 12.27
CA CYS A 216 -13.05 16.22 11.13
C CYS A 216 -12.27 15.64 9.94
N ILE A 217 -11.11 16.22 9.60
CA ILE A 217 -10.24 15.73 8.52
C ILE A 217 -9.77 14.30 8.81
N VAL A 218 -9.27 14.03 10.03
CA VAL A 218 -8.77 12.71 10.42
C VAL A 218 -9.89 11.67 10.46
N LEU A 219 -11.09 12.05 10.90
CA LEU A 219 -12.27 11.20 10.82
C LEU A 219 -12.62 10.84 9.36
N GLU A 220 -12.55 11.81 8.46
CA GLU A 220 -12.76 11.54 7.03
C GLU A 220 -11.67 10.66 6.42
N LEU A 221 -10.42 10.81 6.85
CA LEU A 221 -9.33 9.91 6.44
C LEU A 221 -9.56 8.48 6.90
N ALA A 222 -9.93 8.30 8.18
CA ALA A 222 -10.14 6.99 8.80
C ALA A 222 -11.33 6.25 8.19
N THR A 223 -12.44 6.96 7.96
CA THR A 223 -13.66 6.35 7.43
C THR A 223 -13.64 6.29 5.91
N CYS A 224 -12.91 7.19 5.24
CA CYS A 224 -13.14 7.53 3.84
C CYS A 224 -14.63 7.80 3.53
N GLY A 225 -15.48 8.12 4.51
CA GLY A 225 -16.94 8.24 4.35
C GLY A 225 -17.76 6.95 4.58
N PHE A 226 -17.14 5.84 5.00
CA PHE A 226 -17.80 4.58 5.36
C PHE A 226 -17.78 4.38 6.88
N LEU A 227 -18.96 4.24 7.51
CA LEU A 227 -19.12 4.28 8.97
C LEU A 227 -18.70 2.99 9.72
N ASP A 228 -18.52 1.85 9.04
CA ASP A 228 -18.36 0.53 9.70
C ASP A 228 -16.93 -0.06 9.71
N ALA A 229 -15.90 0.70 9.30
CA ALA A 229 -14.62 0.11 8.86
C ALA A 229 -13.45 0.02 9.88
N TYR A 230 -13.63 0.25 11.19
CA TYR A 230 -12.48 0.36 12.12
C TYR A 230 -12.62 -0.56 13.36
N LYS A 231 -11.95 -1.74 13.35
CA LYS A 231 -11.93 -2.72 14.47
C LYS A 231 -10.54 -3.27 14.84
N THR A 232 -9.50 -2.44 14.89
CA THR A 232 -8.17 -2.81 15.43
C THR A 232 -7.94 -2.25 16.85
N LYS A 233 -6.83 -2.60 17.53
CA LYS A 233 -6.45 -1.98 18.81
C LYS A 233 -6.04 -0.52 18.62
N ASP A 234 -5.31 -0.20 17.55
CA ASP A 234 -4.90 1.16 17.21
C ASP A 234 -6.07 2.00 16.68
N ALA A 235 -7.11 1.36 16.12
CA ALA A 235 -8.40 1.99 15.86
C ALA A 235 -9.00 2.58 17.15
N LYS A 236 -8.82 1.95 18.31
CA LYS A 236 -9.32 2.49 19.59
C LYS A 236 -8.60 3.77 19.99
N ASP A 237 -7.27 3.82 19.83
CA ASP A 237 -6.47 5.00 20.19
C ASP A 237 -6.70 6.17 19.22
N LEU A 238 -6.80 5.89 17.91
CA LEU A 238 -7.19 6.88 16.91
C LEU A 238 -8.60 7.39 17.18
N CYS A 239 -9.57 6.50 17.39
CA CYS A 239 -10.95 6.87 17.71
C CYS A 239 -11.03 7.69 19.00
N GLN A 240 -10.27 7.34 20.03
CA GLN A 240 -10.22 8.10 21.28
C GLN A 240 -9.62 9.49 21.05
N THR A 241 -8.58 9.59 20.24
CA THR A 241 -7.96 10.87 19.88
C THR A 241 -8.94 11.74 19.08
N ILE A 242 -9.65 11.17 18.10
CA ILE A 242 -10.72 11.86 17.35
C ILE A 242 -11.83 12.34 18.30
N ARG A 243 -12.27 11.51 19.26
CA ARG A 243 -13.29 11.92 20.26
C ARG A 243 -12.82 13.08 21.13
N ILE A 244 -11.53 13.13 21.47
CA ILE A 244 -10.94 14.24 22.23
C ILE A 244 -10.95 15.52 21.37
N MET A 245 -10.56 15.44 20.10
CA MET A 245 -10.58 16.57 19.16
C MET A 245 -11.99 17.06 18.83
N LEU A 246 -12.99 16.18 18.80
CA LEU A 246 -14.38 16.50 18.44
C LEU A 246 -15.28 16.75 19.65
N ARG A 247 -14.72 17.19 20.79
CA ARG A 247 -15.53 17.63 21.94
C ARG A 247 -16.28 18.92 21.61
N ARG A 248 -17.62 18.87 21.72
CA ARG A 248 -18.50 20.01 21.44
C ARG A 248 -18.22 21.22 22.33
N ASN A 249 -17.91 21.00 23.61
CA ASN A 249 -17.42 22.07 24.47
C ASN A 249 -15.94 22.37 24.16
N PHE A 250 -15.67 23.52 23.54
CA PHE A 250 -14.33 23.91 23.12
C PHE A 250 -13.34 24.04 24.29
N GLN A 251 -13.79 24.40 25.50
CA GLN A 251 -12.91 24.50 26.67
C GLN A 251 -12.38 23.13 27.13
N GLN A 252 -13.04 22.05 26.73
CA GLN A 252 -12.62 20.68 27.04
C GLN A 252 -11.78 20.07 25.92
N ARG A 253 -11.59 20.76 24.79
CA ARG A 253 -10.65 20.36 23.75
C ARG A 253 -9.23 20.72 24.16
N PRO A 254 -8.24 19.87 23.87
CA PRO A 254 -6.85 20.24 24.06
C PRO A 254 -6.48 21.35 23.06
N THR A 255 -5.48 22.13 23.43
CA THR A 255 -4.68 22.93 22.48
C THR A 255 -3.86 22.00 21.56
N MET A 256 -3.33 22.50 20.44
CA MET A 256 -2.51 21.64 19.56
C MET A 256 -1.25 21.13 20.27
N LYS A 257 -0.66 21.94 21.16
CA LYS A 257 0.47 21.56 22.01
C LYS A 257 0.11 20.43 22.98
N GLU A 258 -1.04 20.51 23.64
CA GLU A 258 -1.52 19.44 24.53
C GLU A 258 -1.88 18.17 23.75
N LEU A 259 -2.45 18.32 22.55
CA LEU A 259 -2.74 17.21 21.66
C LEU A 259 -1.45 16.48 21.24
N ALA A 260 -0.41 17.23 20.87
CA ALA A 260 0.90 16.69 20.51
C ALA A 260 1.55 15.88 21.65
N GLU A 261 1.17 16.14 22.90
CA GLU A 261 1.71 15.43 24.06
C GLU A 261 1.03 14.07 24.34
N LEU A 262 -0.10 13.77 23.69
CA LEU A 262 -0.78 12.49 23.86
C LEU A 262 0.09 11.33 23.33
N PRO A 263 0.20 10.17 24.02
CA PRO A 263 1.10 9.09 23.63
C PRO A 263 0.92 8.62 22.18
N TYR A 264 -0.32 8.47 21.72
CA TYR A 264 -0.65 8.10 20.35
C TYR A 264 -0.17 9.16 19.33
N VAL A 265 -0.39 10.44 19.64
CA VAL A 265 -0.03 11.57 18.77
C VAL A 265 1.49 11.75 18.72
N LYS A 266 2.20 11.60 19.84
CA LYS A 266 3.67 11.53 19.87
C LYS A 266 4.20 10.44 18.95
N GLY A 267 3.56 9.27 18.95
CA GLY A 267 3.86 8.19 18.01
C GLY A 267 3.69 8.62 16.55
N CYS A 268 2.60 9.33 16.24
CA CYS A 268 2.35 9.86 14.90
C CYS A 268 3.38 10.92 14.47
N ILE A 269 3.78 11.84 15.36
CA ILE A 269 4.82 12.85 15.10
C ILE A 269 6.21 12.18 14.96
N ALA A 270 6.48 11.13 15.72
CA ALA A 270 7.71 10.35 15.56
C ALA A 270 7.78 9.62 14.21
N LEU A 271 6.63 9.24 13.64
CA LEU A 271 6.54 8.70 12.28
C LEU A 271 6.76 9.77 11.21
N SER A 272 6.37 11.02 11.46
CA SER A 272 6.55 12.14 10.53
C SER A 272 7.97 12.72 10.54
N SER A 273 8.65 12.78 11.69
CA SER A 273 10.01 13.32 11.82
C SER A 273 11.10 12.42 11.23
N LYS A 274 10.78 11.16 10.89
CA LYS A 274 11.63 10.29 10.07
C LYS A 274 11.47 10.63 8.59
N GLN A 275 12.03 11.75 8.14
CA GLN A 275 12.23 11.95 6.70
C GLN A 275 13.35 11.03 6.19
N PRO A 276 13.17 10.33 5.06
CA PRO A 276 14.28 9.78 4.29
C PRO A 276 15.10 10.96 3.76
N LYS A 277 16.43 10.90 3.85
CA LYS A 277 17.32 11.88 3.20
C LYS A 277 17.12 11.81 1.68
N GLY A 278 16.21 12.63 1.17
CA GLY A 278 15.97 12.87 -0.24
C GLY A 278 16.96 13.88 -0.80
N THR A 279 17.57 13.48 -1.90
CA THR A 279 18.47 14.22 -2.78
C THR A 279 17.97 15.62 -3.14
N GLY A 280 18.77 16.65 -2.82
CA GLY A 280 18.47 18.03 -3.19
C GLY A 280 19.48 19.05 -2.68
N ALA A 281 20.79 18.76 -2.78
CA ALA A 281 21.81 19.79 -2.66
C ALA A 281 22.08 20.38 -4.04
N ALA A 282 21.96 21.70 -4.13
CA ALA A 282 22.56 22.50 -5.17
C ALA A 282 24.01 22.02 -5.43
N THR A 283 24.34 21.91 -6.71
CA THR A 283 25.65 21.63 -7.31
C THR A 283 26.84 22.01 -6.43
N LYS A 284 27.33 21.06 -5.62
CA LYS A 284 28.72 21.02 -5.14
C LYS A 284 29.17 19.55 -5.01
N GLY A 285 29.92 19.08 -6.00
CA GLY A 285 30.84 17.93 -5.95
C GLY A 285 30.33 16.66 -5.28
N ALA A 286 29.77 15.75 -6.07
CA ALA A 286 29.55 14.37 -5.65
C ALA A 286 30.90 13.69 -5.28
N ARG A 287 31.12 13.44 -3.98
CA ARG A 287 31.91 12.29 -3.53
C ARG A 287 30.96 11.16 -3.21
N LYS A 288 31.09 10.05 -3.96
CA LYS A 288 30.50 8.76 -3.63
C LYS A 288 31.14 8.28 -2.32
N ASP A 289 30.43 8.39 -1.20
CA ASP A 289 30.80 7.62 -0.01
C ASP A 289 30.35 6.17 -0.25
N ALA A 290 31.33 5.32 -0.56
CA ALA A 290 31.10 3.89 -0.75
C ALA A 290 30.58 3.28 0.56
N ALA A 291 29.45 2.56 0.50
CA ALA A 291 28.95 1.77 1.61
C ALA A 291 30.06 0.81 2.08
N LYS A 292 30.38 0.83 3.38
CA LYS A 292 31.39 -0.06 3.94
C LYS A 292 30.97 -1.52 3.69
N PRO A 293 31.85 -2.38 3.19
CA PRO A 293 31.51 -3.76 2.86
C PRO A 293 31.08 -4.54 4.11
N VAL A 294 30.15 -5.48 3.93
CA VAL A 294 29.70 -6.40 4.98
C VAL A 294 30.90 -7.24 5.47
N PRO A 295 31.12 -7.36 6.80
CA PRO A 295 32.22 -8.13 7.37
C PRO A 295 31.97 -9.64 7.24
N LYS A 296 32.25 -10.20 6.05
CA LYS A 296 31.99 -11.62 5.71
C LYS A 296 32.81 -12.61 6.56
N ASP A 297 33.97 -12.16 7.03
CA ASP A 297 34.91 -12.92 7.88
C ASP A 297 34.37 -13.19 9.29
N LYS A 298 33.34 -12.46 9.73
CA LYS A 298 32.77 -12.54 11.09
C LYS A 298 31.51 -13.40 11.20
N GLY A 299 31.17 -14.15 10.15
CA GLY A 299 29.99 -15.02 10.09
C GLY A 299 28.67 -14.26 10.33
N VAL A 300 27.60 -15.01 10.64
CA VAL A 300 26.24 -14.46 10.80
C VAL A 300 26.19 -13.37 11.88
N ALA A 301 26.82 -13.58 13.04
CA ALA A 301 26.86 -12.60 14.12
C ALA A 301 27.46 -11.25 13.68
N GLY A 302 28.50 -11.27 12.85
CA GLY A 302 29.09 -10.07 12.25
C GLY A 302 28.16 -9.33 11.30
N VAL A 303 27.36 -10.07 10.52
CA VAL A 303 26.35 -9.50 9.62
C VAL A 303 25.22 -8.85 10.43
N LEU A 304 24.75 -9.49 11.50
CA LEU A 304 23.70 -8.95 12.37
C LEU A 304 24.16 -7.68 13.10
N ASP A 305 25.39 -7.64 13.61
CA ASP A 305 25.98 -6.43 14.19
C ASP A 305 26.12 -5.30 13.14
N TYR A 306 26.51 -5.65 11.92
CA TYR A 306 26.56 -4.71 10.80
C TYR A 306 25.17 -4.15 10.46
N MET A 307 24.12 -4.99 10.41
CA MET A 307 22.74 -4.55 10.20
C MET A 307 22.28 -3.61 11.31
N LYS A 308 22.54 -3.95 12.59
CA LYS A 308 22.19 -3.11 13.75
C LYS A 308 22.87 -1.74 13.68
N LYS A 309 24.16 -1.68 13.34
CA LYS A 309 24.94 -0.44 13.23
C LYS A 309 24.53 0.43 12.04
N ASN A 310 24.04 -0.18 10.96
CA ASN A 310 23.68 0.51 9.72
C ASN A 310 22.17 0.45 9.43
N LYS A 311 21.33 0.46 10.48
CA LYS A 311 19.88 0.26 10.38
C LYS A 311 19.18 1.23 9.41
N ASP A 312 19.68 2.46 9.28
CA ASP A 312 19.05 3.51 8.47
C ASP A 312 19.52 3.50 6.99
N SER A 313 20.55 2.71 6.65
CA SER A 313 21.12 2.66 5.30
C SER A 313 20.55 1.50 4.50
N VAL A 314 19.67 1.81 3.53
CA VAL A 314 19.12 0.83 2.58
C VAL A 314 20.24 0.01 1.91
N ALA A 315 21.30 0.67 1.43
CA ALA A 315 22.39 -0.01 0.74
C ALA A 315 23.12 -1.01 1.64
N CYS A 316 23.35 -0.66 2.92
CA CYS A 316 23.97 -1.57 3.87
C CYS A 316 23.04 -2.75 4.22
N GLN A 317 21.75 -2.47 4.44
CA GLN A 317 20.76 -3.52 4.72
C GLN A 317 20.64 -4.49 3.54
N VAL A 318 20.56 -3.98 2.31
CA VAL A 318 20.53 -4.81 1.08
C VAL A 318 21.77 -5.71 0.98
N GLN A 319 22.97 -5.16 1.21
CA GLN A 319 24.19 -5.98 1.19
C GLN A 319 24.18 -7.07 2.26
N ALA A 320 23.67 -6.76 3.45
CA ALA A 320 23.58 -7.73 4.55
C ALA A 320 22.56 -8.83 4.24
N LEU A 321 21.36 -8.48 3.76
CA LEU A 321 20.31 -9.44 3.38
C LEU A 321 20.78 -10.37 2.26
N LYS A 322 21.42 -9.83 1.22
CA LYS A 322 22.01 -10.64 0.13
C LYS A 322 23.09 -11.60 0.66
N HIS A 323 23.85 -11.19 1.68
CA HIS A 323 24.87 -12.08 2.25
C HIS A 323 24.26 -13.16 3.14
N LEU A 324 23.24 -12.84 3.95
CA LEU A 324 22.49 -13.83 4.73
C LEU A 324 21.84 -14.87 3.83
N GLU A 325 21.23 -14.45 2.73
CA GLU A 325 20.62 -15.34 1.74
C GLU A 325 21.65 -16.31 1.12
N GLN A 326 22.84 -15.82 0.78
CA GLN A 326 23.92 -16.67 0.30
C GLN A 326 24.39 -17.69 1.34
N ILE A 327 24.35 -17.34 2.62
CA ILE A 327 24.70 -18.26 3.72
C ILE A 327 23.61 -19.33 3.84
N THR A 328 22.33 -18.94 3.86
CA THR A 328 21.17 -19.85 3.92
C THR A 328 21.23 -20.89 2.81
N ARG A 329 21.54 -20.47 1.57
CA ARG A 329 21.63 -21.40 0.43
C ARG A 329 22.84 -22.35 0.46
N LYS A 330 23.97 -21.94 1.03
CA LYS A 330 25.22 -22.72 1.00
C LYS A 330 25.41 -23.67 2.17
N GLN A 331 24.72 -23.46 3.28
CA GLN A 331 24.94 -24.18 4.54
C GLN A 331 23.68 -24.97 4.99
N ALA A 332 22.85 -25.39 4.04
CA ALA A 332 21.57 -26.05 4.28
C ALA A 332 21.66 -27.35 5.11
N ASP A 333 22.84 -27.97 5.22
CA ASP A 333 23.00 -29.29 5.85
C ASP A 333 23.47 -29.27 7.32
N ASP A 334 23.90 -28.14 7.92
CA ASP A 334 24.66 -28.20 9.18
C ASP A 334 24.53 -27.04 10.19
N ASN A 335 23.51 -26.16 10.14
CA ASN A 335 23.37 -25.10 11.16
C ASN A 335 21.93 -24.71 11.54
N ASP A 336 21.51 -25.14 12.73
CA ASP A 336 20.33 -24.65 13.49
C ASP A 336 20.31 -23.13 13.69
N VAL A 337 21.45 -22.46 13.55
CA VAL A 337 21.59 -21.02 13.83
C VAL A 337 20.78 -20.15 12.85
N MET A 338 20.61 -20.57 11.59
CA MET A 338 19.96 -19.76 10.54
C MET A 338 18.45 -19.60 10.72
N PHE A 339 17.81 -20.54 11.41
CA PHE A 339 16.35 -20.63 11.59
C PHE A 339 15.89 -20.00 12.91
N THR A 340 16.75 -19.22 13.55
CA THR A 340 16.49 -18.63 14.86
C THR A 340 15.83 -17.25 14.79
N GLU A 341 15.15 -16.90 15.87
CA GLU A 341 14.62 -15.56 16.10
C GLU A 341 15.67 -14.46 15.91
N GLU A 342 16.93 -14.73 16.27
CA GLU A 342 18.03 -13.77 16.21
C GLU A 342 18.32 -13.26 14.78
N ILE A 343 17.95 -14.04 13.76
CA ILE A 343 18.12 -13.69 12.35
C ILE A 343 16.81 -13.18 11.75
N ILE A 344 15.71 -13.87 12.03
CA ILE A 344 14.40 -13.50 11.49
C ILE A 344 13.99 -12.09 11.93
N ARG A 345 14.18 -11.73 13.21
CA ARG A 345 13.78 -10.40 13.72
C ARG A 345 14.53 -9.24 13.05
N PRO A 346 15.87 -9.26 12.88
CA PRO A 346 16.58 -8.23 12.12
C PRO A 346 16.14 -8.13 10.66
N VAL A 347 15.83 -9.25 9.99
CA VAL A 347 15.32 -9.24 8.61
C VAL A 347 13.96 -8.54 8.53
N LEU A 348 13.01 -8.94 9.37
CA LEU A 348 11.69 -8.31 9.45
C LEU A 348 11.80 -6.82 9.83
N SER A 349 12.68 -6.48 10.77
CA SER A 349 12.95 -5.09 11.17
C SER A 349 13.50 -4.24 10.03
N ALA A 350 14.40 -4.79 9.21
CA ALA A 350 14.92 -4.12 8.03
C ALA A 350 13.81 -3.89 6.99
N MET A 351 12.97 -4.90 6.73
CA MET A 351 11.81 -4.78 5.82
C MET A 351 10.83 -3.71 6.31
N LYS A 352 10.46 -3.72 7.60
CA LYS A 352 9.57 -2.70 8.21
C LYS A 352 10.16 -1.29 8.14
N SER A 353 11.47 -1.16 8.34
CA SER A 353 12.14 0.15 8.37
C SER A 353 12.30 0.77 6.97
N HIS A 354 12.30 -0.06 5.93
CA HIS A 354 12.58 0.35 4.55
C HIS A 354 11.48 -0.10 3.58
N ILE A 355 10.22 0.13 3.97
CA ILE A 355 9.03 -0.27 3.21
C ILE A 355 8.97 0.31 1.78
N THR A 356 9.61 1.45 1.53
CA THR A 356 9.61 2.11 0.21
C THR A 356 10.72 1.63 -0.73
N SER A 357 11.65 0.81 -0.25
CA SER A 357 12.75 0.29 -1.07
C SER A 357 12.36 -1.05 -1.71
N SER A 358 12.06 -1.05 -3.01
CA SER A 358 11.75 -2.27 -3.75
C SER A 358 12.91 -3.28 -3.73
N GLU A 359 14.16 -2.82 -3.81
CA GLU A 359 15.33 -3.71 -3.75
C GLU A 359 15.45 -4.39 -2.39
N LEU A 360 15.23 -3.64 -1.30
CA LEU A 360 15.29 -4.21 0.04
C LEU A 360 14.14 -5.16 0.31
N GLN A 361 12.91 -4.79 -0.08
CA GLN A 361 11.76 -5.70 0.03
C GLN A 361 11.97 -6.97 -0.78
N SER A 362 12.49 -6.88 -2.00
CA SER A 362 12.83 -8.05 -2.82
C SER A 362 13.84 -8.97 -2.12
N CYS A 363 14.95 -8.43 -1.60
CA CYS A 363 15.92 -9.23 -0.85
C CYS A 363 15.35 -9.81 0.46
N GLY A 364 14.51 -9.05 1.16
CA GLY A 364 13.87 -9.49 2.39
C GLY A 364 12.89 -10.63 2.14
N CYS A 365 11.99 -10.48 1.17
CA CYS A 365 11.02 -11.51 0.80
C CYS A 365 11.73 -12.79 0.30
N GLN A 366 12.80 -12.65 -0.49
CA GLN A 366 13.60 -13.78 -0.95
C GLN A 366 14.24 -14.55 0.21
N LEU A 367 14.79 -13.84 1.20
CA LEU A 367 15.38 -14.46 2.38
C LEU A 367 14.31 -15.11 3.26
N LEU A 368 13.17 -14.46 3.48
CA LEU A 368 12.06 -15.04 4.24
C LEU A 368 11.50 -16.29 3.55
N MET A 369 11.37 -16.28 2.22
CA MET A 369 11.00 -17.46 1.45
C MET A 369 11.98 -18.61 1.71
N ALA A 370 13.29 -18.34 1.63
CA ALA A 370 14.32 -19.34 1.89
C ALA A 370 14.32 -19.86 3.34
N LEU A 371 13.98 -19.01 4.32
CA LEU A 371 13.90 -19.40 5.73
C LEU A 371 12.62 -20.18 6.04
N SER A 372 11.49 -19.83 5.42
CA SER A 372 10.18 -20.48 5.62
C SER A 372 10.14 -21.95 5.15
N ALA A 373 11.19 -22.37 4.45
CA ALA A 373 11.57 -23.76 4.19
C ALA A 373 11.54 -24.66 5.43
N GLU A 374 11.95 -24.11 6.57
CA GLU A 374 12.01 -24.80 7.85
C GLU A 374 10.74 -24.46 8.64
N GLU A 375 10.07 -25.48 9.18
CA GLU A 375 8.85 -25.37 9.98
C GLU A 375 9.00 -24.45 11.20
N ALA A 376 10.05 -24.64 12.00
CA ALA A 376 10.37 -23.81 13.18
C ALA A 376 10.66 -22.36 12.79
N ALA A 377 11.36 -22.12 11.68
CA ALA A 377 11.54 -20.77 11.16
C ALA A 377 10.19 -20.18 10.71
N GLY A 378 9.33 -20.98 10.08
CA GLY A 378 7.99 -20.57 9.66
C GLY A 378 7.10 -20.12 10.82
N GLU A 379 7.15 -20.82 11.96
CA GLU A 379 6.45 -20.42 13.18
C GLU A 379 6.96 -19.07 13.71
N ILE A 380 8.29 -18.89 13.76
CA ILE A 380 8.92 -17.64 14.22
C ILE A 380 8.57 -16.48 13.26
N ILE A 381 8.63 -16.70 11.95
CA ILE A 381 8.24 -15.69 10.95
C ILE A 381 6.80 -15.26 11.18
N GLY A 382 5.88 -16.22 11.35
CA GLY A 382 4.47 -15.94 11.68
C GLY A 382 4.31 -15.13 12.97
N GLN A 383 4.92 -15.60 14.06
CA GLN A 383 4.85 -14.97 15.39
C GLN A 383 5.31 -13.51 15.40
N TYR A 384 6.33 -13.17 14.60
CA TYR A 384 6.89 -11.82 14.53
C TYR A 384 6.28 -10.92 13.43
N GLY A 385 5.18 -11.38 12.83
CA GLY A 385 4.40 -10.63 11.85
C GLY A 385 4.98 -10.64 10.43
N GLY A 386 5.76 -11.67 10.10
CA GLY A 386 6.37 -11.81 8.79
C GLY A 386 5.37 -12.08 7.67
N VAL A 387 4.23 -12.74 7.97
CA VAL A 387 3.12 -12.89 7.00
C VAL A 387 2.60 -11.51 6.60
N GLN A 388 2.33 -10.63 7.57
CA GLN A 388 1.89 -9.25 7.32
C GLN A 388 2.93 -8.45 6.53
N ASP A 389 4.22 -8.64 6.82
CA ASP A 389 5.29 -7.95 6.08
C ASP A 389 5.36 -8.39 4.61
N LEU A 390 5.17 -9.68 4.33
CA LEU A 390 5.10 -10.22 2.96
C LEU A 390 3.88 -9.65 2.20
N LEU A 391 2.69 -9.66 2.81
CA LEU A 391 1.49 -9.08 2.22
C LEU A 391 1.61 -7.56 2.01
N SER A 392 2.25 -6.86 2.96
CA SER A 392 2.57 -5.44 2.83
C SER A 392 3.51 -5.17 1.65
N ALA A 393 4.52 -6.01 1.43
CA ALA A 393 5.42 -5.90 0.29
C ALA A 393 4.70 -6.13 -1.06
N LEU A 394 3.81 -7.13 -1.14
CA LEU A 394 2.93 -7.37 -2.30
C LEU A 394 2.12 -6.12 -2.66
N ARG A 395 1.48 -5.50 -1.65
CA ARG A 395 0.63 -4.32 -1.83
C ARG A 395 1.42 -3.04 -2.15
N ALA A 396 2.62 -2.90 -1.59
CA ALA A 396 3.47 -1.73 -1.81
C ALA A 396 4.10 -1.73 -3.21
N PHE A 397 4.37 -2.91 -3.76
CA PHE A 397 5.03 -3.07 -5.06
C PHE A 397 4.24 -4.01 -5.98
N PRO A 398 2.99 -3.66 -6.34
CA PRO A 398 2.13 -4.55 -7.12
C PRO A 398 2.71 -4.84 -8.50
N ASP A 399 3.52 -3.93 -9.06
CA ASP A 399 4.16 -4.10 -10.37
C ASP A 399 5.50 -4.88 -10.33
N ASN A 400 5.97 -5.30 -9.15
CA ASN A 400 7.25 -5.99 -9.00
C ASN A 400 7.06 -7.52 -8.92
N LYS A 401 7.23 -8.19 -10.06
CA LYS A 401 7.12 -9.64 -10.19
C LYS A 401 8.04 -10.45 -9.26
N SER A 402 9.25 -9.95 -8.97
CA SER A 402 10.18 -10.65 -8.07
C SER A 402 9.70 -10.60 -6.62
N ILE A 403 9.17 -9.47 -6.17
CA ILE A 403 8.53 -9.40 -4.84
C ILE A 403 7.33 -10.33 -4.84
N ALA A 404 6.48 -10.26 -5.86
CA ALA A 404 5.29 -11.10 -5.94
C ALA A 404 5.59 -12.59 -5.84
N SER A 405 6.56 -13.08 -6.64
CA SER A 405 6.94 -14.50 -6.67
C SER A 405 7.53 -14.94 -5.32
N ASN A 406 8.45 -14.16 -4.76
CA ASN A 406 9.03 -14.47 -3.44
C ASN A 406 7.97 -14.47 -2.32
N CYS A 407 7.01 -13.53 -2.36
CA CYS A 407 5.93 -13.47 -1.38
C CYS A 407 5.00 -14.69 -1.51
N CYS A 408 4.56 -15.05 -2.72
CA CYS A 408 3.71 -16.23 -2.90
C CYS A 408 4.43 -17.51 -2.47
N GLY A 409 5.72 -17.66 -2.79
CA GLY A 409 6.51 -18.83 -2.37
C GLY A 409 6.70 -18.92 -0.85
N ALA A 410 6.92 -17.77 -0.19
CA ALA A 410 6.98 -17.70 1.27
C ALA A 410 5.61 -18.01 1.90
N LEU A 411 4.53 -17.43 1.39
CA LEU A 411 3.17 -17.64 1.89
C LEU A 411 2.74 -19.11 1.75
N TRP A 412 3.11 -19.77 0.64
CA TRP A 412 2.92 -21.20 0.47
C TRP A 412 3.56 -22.00 1.61
N SER A 413 4.84 -21.76 1.87
CA SER A 413 5.59 -22.49 2.90
C SER A 413 5.06 -22.19 4.30
N LEU A 414 4.67 -20.94 4.57
CA LEU A 414 4.12 -20.50 5.85
C LEU A 414 2.71 -21.05 6.10
N ALA A 415 1.88 -21.17 5.07
CA ALA A 415 0.50 -21.66 5.17
C ALA A 415 0.39 -23.16 5.53
N VAL A 416 1.51 -23.90 5.53
CA VAL A 416 1.58 -25.24 6.12
C VAL A 416 1.18 -25.21 7.60
N SER A 417 1.44 -24.13 8.32
CA SER A 417 0.95 -23.92 9.68
C SER A 417 -0.48 -23.36 9.68
N GLU A 418 -1.38 -24.00 10.44
CA GLU A 418 -2.78 -23.55 10.59
C GLU A 418 -2.88 -22.11 11.13
N ASN A 419 -2.00 -21.74 12.07
CA ASN A 419 -1.99 -20.40 12.64
C ASN A 419 -1.58 -19.35 11.60
N ASN A 420 -0.56 -19.65 10.79
CA ASN A 420 -0.14 -18.75 9.71
C ASN A 420 -1.20 -18.68 8.61
N CYS A 421 -1.85 -19.80 8.28
CA CYS A 421 -2.96 -19.82 7.32
C CYS A 421 -4.09 -18.88 7.76
N LYS A 422 -4.51 -18.96 9.03
CA LYS A 422 -5.49 -18.03 9.63
C LYS A 422 -5.04 -16.57 9.53
N ILE A 423 -3.76 -16.28 9.79
CA ILE A 423 -3.22 -14.92 9.62
C ILE A 423 -3.32 -14.46 8.16
N VAL A 424 -3.00 -15.31 7.18
CA VAL A 424 -3.14 -14.98 5.76
C VAL A 424 -4.60 -14.63 5.43
N SER A 425 -5.56 -15.42 5.94
CA SER A 425 -7.00 -15.18 5.75
C SER A 425 -7.47 -13.86 6.37
N GLU A 426 -7.16 -13.62 7.64
CA GLU A 426 -7.55 -12.41 8.37
C GLU A 426 -6.96 -11.14 7.74
N GLU A 427 -5.78 -11.25 7.15
CA GLU A 427 -5.08 -10.16 6.50
C GLU A 427 -5.43 -10.04 5.02
N ARG A 428 -6.50 -10.65 4.50
CA ARG A 428 -6.90 -10.55 3.08
C ARG A 428 -5.81 -11.00 2.09
N GLY A 429 -5.03 -11.99 2.50
CA GLY A 429 -3.91 -12.48 1.72
C GLY A 429 -4.32 -13.27 0.48
N LEU A 430 -5.50 -13.90 0.50
CA LEU A 430 -6.06 -14.56 -0.69
C LEU A 430 -6.30 -13.56 -1.82
N GLU A 431 -6.90 -12.41 -1.52
CA GLU A 431 -7.09 -11.35 -2.52
C GLU A 431 -5.75 -10.82 -3.06
N ASP A 432 -4.74 -10.66 -2.21
CA ASP A 432 -3.42 -10.20 -2.65
C ASP A 432 -2.74 -11.22 -3.59
N ILE A 433 -2.84 -12.52 -3.31
CA ILE A 433 -2.30 -13.60 -4.16
C ILE A 433 -3.03 -13.62 -5.50
N VAL A 434 -4.36 -13.58 -5.48
CA VAL A 434 -5.22 -13.54 -6.69
C VAL A 434 -4.88 -12.33 -7.55
N LEU A 435 -4.77 -11.14 -6.95
CA LEU A 435 -4.41 -9.92 -7.67
C LEU A 435 -2.99 -9.99 -8.25
N ALA A 436 -2.03 -10.56 -7.52
CA ALA A 436 -0.66 -10.71 -7.99
C ALA A 436 -0.57 -11.68 -9.18
N MET A 437 -1.21 -12.86 -9.06
CA MET A 437 -1.27 -13.88 -10.10
C MET A 437 -1.98 -13.37 -11.36
N GLY A 438 -3.10 -12.66 -11.21
CA GLY A 438 -3.80 -12.06 -12.34
C GLY A 438 -3.00 -10.94 -13.02
N ARG A 439 -2.27 -10.13 -12.24
CA ARG A 439 -1.49 -9.01 -12.78
C ARG A 439 -0.24 -9.44 -13.54
N HIS A 440 0.47 -10.45 -13.06
CA HIS A 440 1.66 -10.98 -13.74
C HIS A 440 1.43 -12.42 -14.22
N ASN A 441 0.27 -12.65 -14.84
CA ASN A 441 -0.14 -13.97 -15.33
C ASN A 441 0.82 -14.58 -16.36
N THR A 442 1.71 -13.80 -16.99
CA THR A 442 2.74 -14.32 -17.91
C THR A 442 4.01 -14.80 -17.22
N ASP A 443 4.21 -14.52 -15.94
CA ASP A 443 5.44 -14.86 -15.20
C ASP A 443 5.32 -16.26 -14.56
N VAL A 444 6.08 -17.22 -15.10
CA VAL A 444 5.99 -18.64 -14.74
C VAL A 444 6.26 -18.86 -13.24
N ASP A 445 7.34 -18.25 -12.71
CA ASP A 445 7.76 -18.43 -11.31
C ASP A 445 6.72 -17.88 -10.33
N LEU A 446 6.08 -16.74 -10.66
CA LEU A 446 4.99 -16.22 -9.84
C LEU A 446 3.78 -17.14 -9.89
N VAL A 447 3.33 -17.52 -11.08
CA VAL A 447 2.11 -18.32 -11.26
C VAL A 447 2.26 -19.69 -10.58
N GLU A 448 3.43 -20.32 -10.70
CA GLU A 448 3.76 -21.55 -9.98
C GLU A 448 3.61 -21.36 -8.47
N ALA A 449 4.22 -20.31 -7.91
CA ALA A 449 4.21 -20.04 -6.48
C ALA A 449 2.81 -19.66 -5.97
N ALA A 450 2.03 -18.92 -6.76
CA ALA A 450 0.67 -18.52 -6.44
C ALA A 450 -0.26 -19.74 -6.39
N CYS A 451 -0.20 -20.64 -7.38
CA CYS A 451 -0.96 -21.89 -7.35
C CYS A 451 -0.63 -22.75 -6.13
N SER A 452 0.65 -22.85 -5.74
CA SER A 452 1.04 -23.57 -4.51
C SER A 452 0.48 -22.92 -3.25
N ALA A 453 0.50 -21.60 -3.17
CA ALA A 453 -0.06 -20.87 -2.04
C ALA A 453 -1.58 -21.07 -1.95
N LEU A 454 -2.29 -20.96 -3.08
CA LEU A 454 -3.73 -21.23 -3.17
C LEU A 454 -4.06 -22.66 -2.73
N TRP A 455 -3.30 -23.66 -3.17
CA TRP A 455 -3.48 -25.05 -2.73
C TRP A 455 -3.33 -25.23 -1.21
N SER A 456 -2.33 -24.60 -0.60
CA SER A 456 -2.16 -24.70 0.87
C SER A 456 -3.25 -23.97 1.64
N LEU A 457 -3.70 -22.82 1.13
CA LEU A 457 -4.77 -22.04 1.74
C LEU A 457 -6.14 -22.72 1.60
N SER A 458 -6.39 -23.48 0.53
CA SER A 458 -7.66 -24.18 0.30
C SER A 458 -7.88 -25.37 1.25
N LEU A 459 -6.88 -25.71 2.07
CA LEU A 459 -7.02 -26.73 3.10
C LEU A 459 -7.94 -26.28 4.25
N GLU A 460 -8.08 -24.96 4.48
CA GLU A 460 -9.04 -24.40 5.42
C GLU A 460 -10.38 -24.13 4.73
N GLU A 461 -11.49 -24.60 5.30
CA GLU A 461 -12.80 -24.50 4.63
C GLU A 461 -13.27 -23.06 4.43
N ASP A 462 -13.05 -22.19 5.42
CA ASP A 462 -13.41 -20.76 5.34
C ASP A 462 -12.69 -20.06 4.17
N ASN A 463 -11.50 -20.53 3.79
CA ASN A 463 -10.76 -19.99 2.66
C ASN A 463 -11.38 -20.40 1.32
N VAL A 464 -11.95 -21.61 1.24
CA VAL A 464 -12.57 -22.08 -0.01
C VAL A 464 -13.82 -21.26 -0.33
N ASP A 465 -14.59 -20.86 0.69
CA ASP A 465 -15.73 -19.94 0.51
C ASP A 465 -15.29 -18.60 -0.08
N LEU A 466 -14.16 -18.05 0.41
CA LEU A 466 -13.60 -16.82 -0.14
C LEU A 466 -13.02 -17.02 -1.56
N MET A 467 -12.47 -18.20 -1.87
CA MET A 467 -11.98 -18.52 -3.21
C MET A 467 -13.10 -18.58 -4.25
N GLU A 468 -14.29 -19.03 -3.86
CA GLU A 468 -15.51 -18.96 -4.69
C GLU A 468 -15.84 -17.50 -5.00
N ASP A 469 -15.93 -16.63 -3.99
CA ASP A 469 -16.23 -15.20 -4.16
C ASP A 469 -15.20 -14.44 -5.02
N LEU A 470 -13.96 -14.93 -5.07
CA LEU A 470 -12.85 -14.34 -5.82
C LEU A 470 -12.66 -14.92 -7.23
N ASN A 471 -13.50 -15.86 -7.66
CA ASN A 471 -13.38 -16.59 -8.94
C ASN A 471 -11.99 -17.21 -9.13
N VAL A 472 -11.48 -17.91 -8.12
CA VAL A 472 -10.15 -18.52 -8.18
C VAL A 472 -10.08 -19.64 -9.24
N ILE A 473 -11.19 -20.33 -9.49
CA ILE A 473 -11.28 -21.39 -10.52
C ILE A 473 -10.99 -20.81 -11.91
N ASP A 474 -11.65 -19.71 -12.28
CA ASP A 474 -11.38 -18.96 -13.53
C ASP A 474 -9.89 -18.63 -13.67
N LEU A 475 -9.31 -18.05 -12.62
CA LEU A 475 -7.92 -17.62 -12.62
C LEU A 475 -6.93 -18.77 -12.82
N ILE A 476 -7.16 -19.92 -12.16
CA ILE A 476 -6.29 -21.09 -12.30
C ILE A 476 -6.45 -21.71 -13.69
N VAL A 477 -7.66 -21.76 -14.25
CA VAL A 477 -7.89 -22.24 -15.62
C VAL A 477 -7.19 -21.35 -16.63
N ASP A 478 -7.24 -20.03 -16.49
CA ASP A 478 -6.50 -19.10 -17.34
C ASP A 478 -4.98 -19.31 -17.26
N ALA A 479 -4.46 -19.59 -16.06
CA ALA A 479 -3.06 -19.97 -15.88
C ALA A 479 -2.71 -21.28 -16.60
N ILE A 480 -3.56 -22.30 -16.52
CA ILE A 480 -3.39 -23.58 -17.26
C ILE A 480 -3.40 -23.32 -18.77
N LYS A 481 -4.35 -22.51 -19.28
CA LYS A 481 -4.44 -22.15 -20.71
C LYS A 481 -3.15 -21.48 -21.19
N MET A 482 -2.62 -20.54 -20.40
CA MET A 482 -1.43 -19.75 -20.73
C MET A 482 -0.13 -20.59 -20.64
N HIS A 483 0.00 -21.41 -19.60
CA HIS A 483 1.24 -22.12 -19.25
C HIS A 483 1.18 -23.64 -19.48
N LYS A 484 0.35 -24.11 -20.41
CA LYS A 484 0.13 -25.54 -20.74
C LYS A 484 1.36 -26.39 -21.07
N LYS A 485 2.55 -25.79 -21.17
CA LYS A 485 3.84 -26.46 -21.42
C LYS A 485 4.79 -26.44 -20.21
N GLU A 486 4.43 -25.74 -19.14
CA GLU A 486 5.26 -25.58 -17.95
C GLU A 486 4.85 -26.59 -16.88
N PRO A 487 5.62 -27.68 -16.64
CA PRO A 487 5.16 -28.80 -15.82
C PRO A 487 4.81 -28.41 -14.39
N LYS A 488 5.62 -27.54 -13.78
CA LYS A 488 5.43 -27.13 -12.38
C LYS A 488 4.16 -26.30 -12.19
N VAL A 489 3.86 -25.38 -13.11
CA VAL A 489 2.63 -24.59 -13.08
C VAL A 489 1.42 -25.50 -13.19
N ILE A 490 1.40 -26.42 -14.16
CA ILE A 490 0.27 -27.33 -14.37
C ILE A 490 0.05 -28.24 -13.18
N LYS A 491 1.13 -28.82 -12.65
CA LYS A 491 1.06 -29.65 -11.45
C LYS A 491 0.40 -28.90 -10.28
N ASN A 492 0.94 -27.73 -9.92
CA ASN A 492 0.47 -26.98 -8.75
C ASN A 492 -0.94 -26.42 -8.99
N ALA A 493 -1.28 -26.02 -10.22
CA ALA A 493 -2.63 -25.61 -10.59
C ALA A 493 -3.64 -26.75 -10.42
N CYS A 494 -3.32 -27.96 -10.90
CA CYS A 494 -4.20 -29.12 -10.73
C CYS A 494 -4.34 -29.54 -9.27
N MET A 495 -3.29 -29.42 -8.45
CA MET A 495 -3.36 -29.66 -7.00
C MET A 495 -4.31 -28.67 -6.31
N ALA A 496 -4.18 -27.38 -6.64
CA ALA A 496 -5.08 -26.35 -6.12
C ALA A 496 -6.53 -26.62 -6.53
N LEU A 497 -6.79 -26.88 -7.81
CA LEU A 497 -8.12 -27.23 -8.30
C LEU A 497 -8.69 -28.46 -7.59
N ALA A 498 -7.93 -29.56 -7.48
CA ALA A 498 -8.39 -30.79 -6.85
C ALA A 498 -8.81 -30.56 -5.40
N SER A 499 -8.01 -29.81 -4.64
CA SER A 499 -8.31 -29.45 -3.24
C SER A 499 -9.55 -28.57 -3.11
N ILE A 500 -9.71 -27.57 -4.00
CA ILE A 500 -10.86 -26.66 -3.99
C ILE A 500 -12.16 -27.39 -4.36
N VAL A 501 -12.15 -28.18 -5.44
CA VAL A 501 -13.35 -28.90 -5.89
C VAL A 501 -13.74 -30.02 -4.94
N GLU A 502 -12.78 -30.68 -4.27
CA GLU A 502 -13.09 -31.65 -3.22
C GLU A 502 -13.84 -30.99 -2.04
N ALA A 503 -13.50 -29.73 -1.72
CA ALA A 503 -14.08 -29.01 -0.60
C ALA A 503 -15.42 -28.33 -0.93
N ARG A 504 -15.68 -27.97 -2.20
CA ARG A 504 -16.88 -27.26 -2.64
C ARG A 504 -17.35 -27.73 -4.02
N GLU A 505 -18.55 -28.32 -4.05
CA GLU A 505 -19.25 -28.76 -5.27
C GLU A 505 -19.51 -27.61 -6.27
N VAL A 506 -19.80 -26.40 -5.77
CA VAL A 506 -20.06 -25.23 -6.62
C VAL A 506 -18.84 -24.91 -7.49
N CYS A 507 -17.63 -24.97 -6.92
CA CYS A 507 -16.38 -24.80 -7.64
C CYS A 507 -16.14 -25.91 -8.68
N ALA A 508 -16.57 -27.14 -8.38
CA ALA A 508 -16.52 -28.25 -9.33
C ALA A 508 -17.35 -27.92 -10.57
N HIS A 509 -18.60 -27.45 -10.41
CA HIS A 509 -19.45 -27.01 -11.51
C HIS A 509 -18.91 -25.81 -12.28
N GLU A 510 -18.29 -24.85 -11.59
CA GLU A 510 -17.66 -23.69 -12.22
C GLU A 510 -16.58 -24.14 -13.22
N LEU A 511 -15.75 -25.12 -12.84
CA LEU A 511 -14.69 -25.66 -13.69
C LEU A 511 -15.21 -26.26 -15.01
N LEU A 512 -16.44 -26.81 -15.05
CA LEU A 512 -17.05 -27.29 -16.30
C LEU A 512 -17.51 -26.14 -17.21
N LYS A 513 -17.99 -25.03 -16.65
CA LYS A 513 -18.61 -23.93 -17.43
C LYS A 513 -17.61 -23.15 -18.29
N ILE A 514 -16.34 -23.12 -17.92
CA ILE A 514 -15.36 -22.12 -18.39
C ILE A 514 -14.30 -22.69 -19.35
N GLU A 515 -14.65 -23.77 -20.06
CA GLU A 515 -13.71 -24.58 -20.87
C GLU A 515 -12.56 -25.18 -20.00
N GLY A 516 -12.79 -25.37 -18.70
CA GLY A 516 -11.77 -25.84 -17.77
C GLY A 516 -11.28 -27.24 -18.13
N LEU A 517 -12.19 -28.17 -18.42
CA LEU A 517 -11.85 -29.54 -18.83
C LEU A 517 -11.01 -29.57 -20.12
N GLU A 518 -11.35 -28.73 -21.10
CA GLU A 518 -10.63 -28.65 -22.37
C GLU A 518 -9.20 -28.12 -22.19
N SER A 519 -9.04 -27.17 -21.27
CA SER A 519 -7.74 -26.61 -20.89
C SER A 519 -6.85 -27.64 -20.19
N ILE A 520 -7.43 -28.43 -19.28
CA ILE A 520 -6.73 -29.53 -18.58
C ILE A 520 -6.32 -30.61 -19.59
N ILE A 521 -7.21 -31.01 -20.49
CA ILE A 521 -6.91 -31.98 -21.57
C ILE A 521 -5.80 -31.44 -22.48
N ALA A 522 -5.82 -30.15 -22.83
CA ALA A 522 -4.77 -29.54 -23.62
C ALA A 522 -3.42 -29.55 -22.90
N ALA A 523 -3.38 -29.27 -21.59
CA ALA A 523 -2.17 -29.36 -20.78
C ALA A 523 -1.63 -30.80 -20.71
N TYR A 524 -2.49 -31.78 -20.45
CA TYR A 524 -2.12 -33.20 -20.51
C TYR A 524 -1.47 -33.56 -21.84
N ASN A 525 -2.09 -33.19 -22.98
CA ASN A 525 -1.54 -33.55 -24.29
C ASN A 525 -0.13 -33.00 -24.55
N ASN A 526 0.22 -31.85 -23.95
CA ASN A 526 1.56 -31.28 -24.03
C ASN A 526 2.56 -31.97 -23.05
N LEU A 527 2.07 -32.53 -21.94
CA LEU A 527 2.88 -32.98 -20.80
C LEU A 527 2.63 -34.45 -20.39
N LYS A 528 2.04 -35.27 -21.26
CA LYS A 528 1.63 -36.66 -21.01
C LYS A 528 2.74 -37.66 -20.63
N THR A 529 4.00 -37.25 -20.72
CA THR A 529 5.17 -38.04 -20.30
C THR A 529 5.74 -37.58 -18.95
N ASN A 530 5.20 -36.53 -18.36
CA ASN A 530 5.56 -36.06 -17.02
C ASN A 530 4.62 -36.71 -16.01
N ASP A 531 5.16 -37.63 -15.21
CA ASP A 531 4.42 -38.42 -14.22
C ASP A 531 3.73 -37.53 -13.18
N GLU A 532 4.44 -36.56 -12.57
CA GLU A 532 3.85 -35.67 -11.56
C GLU A 532 2.64 -34.89 -12.10
N VAL A 533 2.71 -34.39 -13.34
CA VAL A 533 1.59 -33.66 -13.97
C VAL A 533 0.43 -34.62 -14.25
N VAL A 534 0.71 -35.79 -14.80
CA VAL A 534 -0.33 -36.78 -15.15
C VAL A 534 -1.05 -37.28 -13.89
N GLU A 535 -0.32 -37.58 -12.83
CA GLU A 535 -0.87 -37.96 -11.53
C GLU A 535 -1.86 -36.92 -11.02
N ASN A 536 -1.45 -35.65 -10.96
CA ASN A 536 -2.29 -34.58 -10.41
C ASN A 536 -3.52 -34.26 -11.30
N ILE A 537 -3.43 -34.45 -12.61
CA ILE A 537 -4.61 -34.39 -13.50
C ILE A 537 -5.56 -35.56 -13.23
N CYS A 538 -5.05 -36.77 -13.03
CA CYS A 538 -5.86 -37.94 -12.67
C CYS A 538 -6.55 -37.75 -11.31
N VAL A 539 -5.84 -37.20 -10.32
CA VAL A 539 -6.41 -36.86 -8.99
C VAL A 539 -7.55 -35.84 -9.15
N LEU A 540 -7.35 -34.76 -9.92
CA LEU A 540 -8.42 -33.80 -10.18
C LEU A 540 -9.66 -34.44 -10.81
N PHE A 541 -9.50 -35.34 -11.80
CA PHE A 541 -10.64 -36.05 -12.38
C PHE A 541 -11.30 -37.02 -11.38
N THR A 542 -10.53 -37.61 -10.47
CA THR A 542 -11.02 -38.47 -9.39
C THR A 542 -11.89 -37.70 -8.40
N GLU A 543 -11.58 -36.42 -8.15
CA GLU A 543 -12.41 -35.55 -7.31
C GLU A 543 -13.67 -35.07 -8.04
N LEU A 544 -13.57 -34.70 -9.31
CA LEU A 544 -14.71 -34.22 -10.11
C LEU A 544 -15.79 -35.29 -10.32
N GLU A 545 -15.39 -36.55 -10.51
CA GLU A 545 -16.35 -37.64 -10.75
C GLU A 545 -17.16 -38.04 -9.51
N GLU A 546 -16.82 -37.54 -8.31
CA GLU A 546 -17.62 -37.82 -7.12
C GLU A 546 -19.02 -37.21 -7.21
N TYR A 547 -19.19 -36.15 -8.01
CA TYR A 547 -20.47 -35.52 -8.28
C TYR A 547 -21.17 -36.19 -9.46
N ASP A 548 -22.37 -36.74 -9.24
CA ASP A 548 -23.06 -37.61 -10.21
C ASP A 548 -23.35 -36.91 -11.56
N ASP A 549 -23.75 -35.65 -11.52
CA ASP A 549 -24.07 -34.87 -12.72
C ASP A 549 -22.81 -34.44 -13.50
N ILE A 550 -21.74 -34.05 -12.79
CA ILE A 550 -20.42 -33.80 -13.37
C ILE A 550 -19.86 -35.07 -14.02
N ARG A 551 -20.00 -36.21 -13.36
CA ARG A 551 -19.56 -37.51 -13.88
C ARG A 551 -20.23 -37.87 -15.20
N GLU A 552 -21.54 -37.66 -15.30
CA GLU A 552 -22.26 -37.91 -16.55
C GLU A 552 -21.79 -36.99 -17.68
N GLU A 553 -21.48 -35.73 -17.39
CA GLU A 553 -20.89 -34.82 -18.39
C GLU A 553 -19.48 -35.26 -18.83
N MET A 554 -18.61 -35.62 -17.87
CA MET A 554 -17.27 -36.12 -18.15
C MET A 554 -17.29 -37.41 -18.99
N LYS A 555 -18.25 -38.30 -18.73
CA LYS A 555 -18.43 -39.56 -19.47
C LYS A 555 -18.80 -39.35 -20.94
N LEU A 556 -19.50 -38.26 -21.26
CA LEU A 556 -19.81 -37.89 -22.64
C LEU A 556 -18.59 -37.36 -23.40
N ASN A 557 -17.53 -36.93 -22.70
CA ASN A 557 -16.31 -36.41 -23.30
C ASN A 557 -15.28 -37.52 -23.56
N ALA A 558 -15.28 -38.04 -24.79
CA ALA A 558 -14.38 -39.13 -25.20
C ALA A 558 -12.87 -38.83 -25.01
N ASN A 559 -12.48 -37.55 -24.96
CA ASN A 559 -11.08 -37.17 -24.73
C ASN A 559 -10.63 -37.45 -23.29
N ILE A 560 -11.53 -37.37 -22.30
CA ILE A 560 -11.23 -37.67 -20.89
C ILE A 560 -10.96 -39.17 -20.72
N THR A 561 -11.85 -40.02 -21.24
CA THR A 561 -11.67 -41.48 -21.17
C THR A 561 -10.39 -41.92 -21.90
N LYS A 562 -10.10 -41.30 -23.05
CA LYS A 562 -8.86 -41.55 -23.80
C LYS A 562 -7.63 -41.16 -22.99
N LEU A 563 -7.63 -39.96 -22.40
CA LEU A 563 -6.54 -39.46 -21.56
C LEU A 563 -6.25 -40.40 -20.38
N LEU A 564 -7.28 -40.81 -19.64
CA LEU A 564 -7.11 -41.71 -18.49
C LEU A 564 -6.59 -43.09 -18.90
N SER A 565 -7.04 -43.59 -20.05
CA SER A 565 -6.55 -44.85 -20.62
C SER A 565 -5.09 -44.74 -21.08
N GLU A 566 -4.72 -43.62 -21.71
CA GLU A 566 -3.34 -43.32 -22.12
C GLU A 566 -2.43 -43.14 -20.90
N ALA A 567 -2.87 -42.47 -19.84
CA ALA A 567 -2.12 -42.35 -18.59
C ALA A 567 -1.77 -43.72 -18.00
N LYS A 568 -2.75 -44.63 -17.95
CA LYS A 568 -2.55 -46.01 -17.49
C LYS A 568 -1.62 -46.84 -18.40
N SER A 569 -1.58 -46.53 -19.69
CA SER A 569 -0.70 -47.24 -20.64
C SER A 569 0.72 -46.68 -20.66
N ASN A 570 0.90 -45.39 -20.39
CA ASN A 570 2.19 -44.71 -20.48
C ASN A 570 3.07 -44.95 -19.24
N PHE A 571 2.45 -45.24 -18.10
CA PHE A 571 3.10 -45.55 -16.84
C PHE A 571 2.65 -46.96 -16.42
N SER A 572 3.52 -47.95 -16.52
CA SER A 572 3.18 -49.37 -16.32
C SER A 572 3.93 -50.02 -15.16
N ASP A 573 4.69 -49.22 -14.42
CA ASP A 573 5.77 -49.68 -13.56
C ASP A 573 5.34 -49.49 -12.10
N ASP A 574 5.84 -50.34 -11.18
CA ASP A 574 5.48 -50.32 -9.76
C ASP A 574 5.82 -48.97 -9.06
N GLU A 575 6.65 -48.13 -9.69
CA GLU A 575 7.02 -46.80 -9.20
C GLU A 575 5.88 -45.76 -9.31
N HIS A 576 4.84 -46.03 -10.11
CA HIS A 576 3.72 -45.10 -10.38
C HIS A 576 2.38 -45.58 -9.82
N GLU A 577 2.39 -46.33 -8.71
CA GLU A 577 1.18 -46.94 -8.12
C GLU A 577 0.05 -45.93 -7.85
N ASP A 578 0.38 -44.76 -7.30
CA ASP A 578 -0.61 -43.72 -6.96
C ASP A 578 -1.30 -43.14 -8.20
N LEU A 579 -0.53 -42.84 -9.26
CA LEU A 579 -1.04 -42.40 -10.57
C LEU A 579 -1.92 -43.47 -11.19
N LEU A 580 -1.43 -44.71 -11.23
CA LEU A 580 -2.15 -45.86 -11.79
C LEU A 580 -3.48 -46.09 -11.07
N ARG A 581 -3.48 -45.95 -9.74
CA ARG A 581 -4.70 -46.04 -8.91
C ARG A 581 -5.67 -44.92 -9.24
N ALA A 582 -5.23 -43.66 -9.26
CA ALA A 582 -6.09 -42.52 -9.60
C ALA A 582 -6.71 -42.66 -11.01
N ALA A 583 -5.90 -43.03 -12.01
CA ALA A 583 -6.40 -43.25 -13.37
C ALA A 583 -7.38 -44.42 -13.46
N ALA A 584 -7.13 -45.52 -12.73
CA ALA A 584 -8.00 -46.68 -12.70
C ALA A 584 -9.33 -46.38 -11.99
N ASP A 585 -9.29 -45.72 -10.85
CA ASP A 585 -10.48 -45.34 -10.09
C ASP A 585 -11.39 -44.44 -10.91
N ALA A 586 -10.81 -43.45 -11.60
CA ALA A 586 -11.53 -42.56 -12.49
C ALA A 586 -12.21 -43.30 -13.66
N LEU A 587 -11.50 -44.24 -14.29
CA LEU A 587 -12.08 -45.05 -15.37
C LEU A 587 -13.22 -45.96 -14.90
N VAL A 588 -13.08 -46.57 -13.72
CA VAL A 588 -14.10 -47.47 -13.14
C VAL A 588 -15.39 -46.69 -12.88
N LYS A 589 -15.28 -45.53 -12.25
CA LYS A 589 -16.43 -44.67 -11.90
C LYS A 589 -17.10 -44.09 -13.13
N LEU A 590 -16.35 -43.58 -14.12
CA LEU A 590 -16.91 -43.15 -15.41
C LEU A 590 -17.61 -44.30 -16.17
N GLY A 591 -17.14 -45.55 -15.99
CA GLY A 591 -17.76 -46.76 -16.52
C GLY A 591 -19.01 -47.24 -15.76
N GLY A 592 -19.39 -46.58 -14.65
CA GLY A 592 -20.52 -46.96 -13.80
C GLY A 592 -20.21 -48.04 -12.75
N GLY A 593 -18.94 -48.34 -12.49
CA GLY A 593 -18.49 -49.27 -11.46
C GLY A 593 -18.28 -48.62 -10.08
N GLN A 594 -18.12 -49.46 -9.05
CA GLN A 594 -17.73 -49.03 -7.68
C GLN A 594 -16.22 -49.20 -7.47
N ARG A 595 -15.58 -48.28 -6.74
CA ARG A 595 -14.15 -48.32 -6.40
C ARG A 595 -13.83 -49.55 -5.53
N ASN A 596 -12.65 -50.15 -5.73
CA ASN A 596 -12.15 -51.23 -4.89
C ASN A 596 -11.19 -50.65 -3.82
N GLY A 597 -11.72 -50.20 -2.67
CA GLY A 597 -10.87 -49.75 -1.53
C GLY A 597 -11.47 -48.63 -0.67
N GLN A 598 -10.79 -48.30 0.44
CA GLN A 598 -11.11 -47.13 1.28
C GLN A 598 -10.50 -45.85 0.67
N ARG A 599 -11.26 -44.75 0.74
CA ARG A 599 -10.88 -43.40 0.27
C ARG A 599 -9.62 -42.91 0.98
N THR A 600 -8.55 -42.69 0.22
CA THR A 600 -7.39 -41.90 0.66
C THR A 600 -7.25 -40.72 -0.31
N SER A 601 -7.91 -39.59 -0.04
CA SER A 601 -7.68 -38.36 -0.81
C SER A 601 -6.30 -37.82 -0.45
N SER A 602 -5.42 -37.71 -1.44
CA SER A 602 -4.14 -37.01 -1.30
C SER A 602 -4.28 -35.49 -1.50
N ALA A 603 -5.39 -35.02 -2.08
CA ALA A 603 -5.59 -33.64 -2.53
C ALA A 603 -5.64 -32.62 -1.37
N ARG A 604 -6.26 -33.00 -0.24
CA ARG A 604 -6.31 -32.17 0.99
C ARG A 604 -5.29 -32.56 2.06
N SER A 605 -4.24 -33.31 1.70
CA SER A 605 -3.13 -33.53 2.63
C SER A 605 -2.28 -32.26 2.78
N ARG A 606 -1.93 -31.87 4.02
CA ARG A 606 -1.06 -30.69 4.23
C ARG A 606 0.27 -30.92 3.52
N PRO A 607 0.72 -29.98 2.66
CA PRO A 607 2.02 -30.08 2.02
C PRO A 607 3.12 -30.18 3.07
N ARG A 608 4.12 -31.02 2.81
CA ARG A 608 5.39 -30.96 3.54
C ARG A 608 6.14 -29.72 3.09
N SER A 609 6.93 -29.12 4.00
CA SER A 609 7.63 -27.86 3.70
C SER A 609 8.39 -27.93 2.37
N ALA A 610 8.23 -26.88 1.56
CA ALA A 610 8.56 -26.82 0.15
C ALA A 610 10.05 -27.08 -0.21
N ALA A 611 10.94 -27.12 0.76
CA ALA A 611 12.31 -26.68 0.52
C ALA A 611 13.40 -27.75 0.55
N ARG A 612 13.05 -29.05 0.61
CA ARG A 612 14.09 -30.09 0.43
C ARG A 612 14.38 -30.44 -1.03
N LYS A 613 13.70 -29.85 -2.02
CA LYS A 613 13.88 -30.19 -3.45
C LYS A 613 13.70 -29.00 -4.43
N CYS A 614 14.26 -27.82 -4.15
CA CYS A 614 14.46 -26.78 -5.18
C CYS A 614 15.89 -26.25 -5.17
#